data_AF-A0A0G1WQJ8-F1
#
_entry.id   AF-A0A0G1WQJ8-F1
#
_cell.length_a   1.000
_cell.length_b   1.000
_cell.length_c   1.000
_cell.angle_alpha   90.00
_cell.angle_beta   90.00
_cell.angle_gamma   90.00
#
_symmetry.space_group_name_H-M   'P 1'
#
loop_
_entity.id
_entity.type
_entity.pdbx_description
1 polymer ?
#
loop_
_entity_poly.entity_id
_entity_poly.type
_entity_poly.pdbx_seq_one_letter_code
_entity_poly.pdbx_strand_id
1 'polypeptide(L)'
;MQRIKPVTGEIYHIYNRGVEKRSTFLDDKDRFRFIHDLFEFNDEAPVKNLTYYIGRNKSKEVGLHKRLPRKLLIELLAFCVMPNHFHLLVRQKVDGGVTEFMRKLGTGYTNYFNQKYSRV
;
A
#
# COMPACT_ATOMS: atom_id res chain seq x y z
N MET A 1 2.01 -9.74 -25.74
CA MET A 1 1.71 -10.83 -24.78
C MET A 1 0.59 -10.34 -23.87
N GLN A 2 -0.59 -10.94 -23.94
CA GLN A 2 -1.74 -10.52 -23.12
C GLN A 2 -1.50 -10.99 -21.69
N ARG A 3 -1.42 -10.06 -20.73
CA ARG A 3 -1.30 -10.43 -19.30
C ARG A 3 -2.64 -11.00 -18.85
N ILE A 4 -2.63 -12.23 -18.34
CA ILE A 4 -3.80 -12.85 -17.73
C ILE A 4 -4.20 -12.00 -16.52
N LYS A 5 -5.48 -11.66 -16.42
CA LYS A 5 -6.00 -10.89 -15.28
C LYS A 5 -6.12 -11.79 -14.05
N PRO A 6 -5.79 -11.28 -12.85
CA PRO A 6 -6.06 -12.01 -11.62
C PRO A 6 -7.55 -12.33 -11.45
N VAL A 7 -7.84 -13.54 -11.00
CA VAL A 7 -9.18 -14.12 -10.80
C VAL A 7 -9.51 -14.10 -9.31
N THR A 8 -10.77 -13.81 -8.98
CA THR A 8 -11.25 -13.77 -7.60
C THR A 8 -11.22 -15.14 -6.95
N GLY A 9 -10.75 -15.22 -5.70
CA GLY A 9 -10.57 -16.47 -4.94
C GLY A 9 -9.19 -17.12 -5.09
N GLU A 10 -8.46 -16.79 -6.15
CA GLU A 10 -7.13 -17.33 -6.43
C GLU A 10 -6.02 -16.62 -5.63
N ILE A 11 -4.92 -17.34 -5.43
CA ILE A 11 -3.75 -16.89 -4.67
C ILE A 11 -2.62 -16.50 -5.63
N TYR A 12 -1.98 -15.36 -5.35
CA TYR A 12 -0.91 -14.79 -6.15
C TYR A 12 0.31 -14.47 -5.29
N HIS A 13 1.49 -14.84 -5.79
CA HIS A 13 2.77 -14.35 -5.29
C HIS A 13 3.17 -13.12 -6.10
N ILE A 14 3.22 -11.97 -5.43
CA ILE A 14 3.57 -10.68 -6.03
C ILE A 14 4.94 -10.28 -5.51
N TYR A 15 5.82 -9.84 -6.40
CA TYR A 15 7.09 -9.24 -6.02
C TYR A 15 7.35 -7.96 -6.80
N ASN A 16 8.02 -7.00 -6.16
CA ASN A 16 8.51 -5.80 -6.81
C ASN A 16 9.89 -5.44 -6.26
N ARG A 17 10.80 -5.04 -7.16
CA ARG A 17 12.20 -4.74 -6.86
C ARG A 17 12.56 -3.36 -7.40
N GLY A 18 13.41 -2.66 -6.66
CA GLY A 18 13.95 -1.36 -7.09
C GLY A 18 14.67 -1.46 -8.44
N VAL A 19 14.45 -0.46 -9.29
CA VAL A 19 15.20 -0.27 -10.54
C VAL A 19 16.70 -0.23 -10.22
N GLU A 20 17.53 -0.86 -11.07
CA GLU A 20 18.98 -0.98 -10.86
C GLU A 20 19.37 -1.62 -9.51
N LYS A 21 18.49 -2.45 -8.94
CA LYS A 21 18.67 -3.11 -7.63
C LYS A 21 18.88 -2.12 -6.46
N ARG A 22 18.53 -0.85 -6.64
CA ARG A 22 18.60 0.17 -5.60
C ARG A 22 17.74 -0.21 -4.39
N SER A 23 18.14 0.23 -3.21
CA SER A 23 17.34 0.05 -2.00
C SER A 23 15.99 0.76 -2.14
N THR A 24 14.92 0.01 -1.94
CA THR A 24 13.53 0.49 -1.90
C THR A 24 13.18 1.04 -0.52
N PHE A 25 13.89 0.56 0.53
CA PHE A 25 13.74 1.00 1.91
C PHE A 25 15.11 1.39 2.44
N LEU A 26 15.32 2.69 2.70
CA LEU A 26 16.61 3.23 3.13
C LEU A 26 16.79 3.17 4.65
N ASP A 27 15.69 3.28 5.41
CA ASP A 27 15.67 3.15 6.86
C ASP A 27 14.50 2.29 7.36
N ASP A 28 14.43 2.06 8.67
CA ASP A 28 13.32 1.30 9.26
C ASP A 28 11.99 2.06 9.20
N LYS A 29 12.01 3.40 9.14
CA LYS A 29 10.78 4.20 8.99
C LYS A 29 10.11 3.92 7.65
N ASP A 30 10.89 3.72 6.60
CA ASP A 30 10.39 3.29 5.29
C ASP A 30 9.72 1.91 5.36
N ARG A 31 10.35 0.96 6.07
CA ARG A 31 9.78 -0.38 6.26
C ARG A 31 8.47 -0.34 7.04
N PHE A 32 8.43 0.38 8.15
CA PHE A 32 7.21 0.57 8.93
C PHE A 32 6.13 1.30 8.13
N ARG A 33 6.51 2.31 7.35
CA ARG A 33 5.58 3.01 6.47
C ARG A 33 4.99 2.06 5.42
N PHE A 34 5.81 1.22 4.81
CA PHE A 34 5.34 0.25 3.84
C PHE A 34 4.37 -0.76 4.45
N ILE A 35 4.67 -1.30 5.65
CA ILE A 35 3.77 -2.21 6.36
C ILE A 35 2.44 -1.53 6.71
N HIS A 36 2.50 -0.29 7.18
CA HIS A 36 1.30 0.54 7.39
C HIS A 36 0.49 0.67 6.09
N ASP A 37 1.16 0.92 4.96
CA ASP A 37 0.54 1.11 3.65
C ASP A 37 -0.08 -0.19 3.11
N LEU A 38 0.46 -1.37 3.42
CA LEU A 38 -0.20 -2.66 3.14
C LEU A 38 -1.58 -2.73 3.79
N PHE A 39 -1.69 -2.23 5.03
CA PHE A 39 -2.96 -2.18 5.73
C PHE A 39 -3.85 -1.08 5.15
N GLU A 40 -3.36 0.15 5.00
CA GLU A 40 -4.19 1.31 4.66
C GLU A 40 -4.74 1.25 3.22
N PHE A 41 -3.96 0.74 2.27
CA PHE A 41 -4.37 0.69 0.87
C PHE A 41 -5.25 -0.52 0.52
N ASN A 42 -5.37 -1.51 1.40
CA ASN A 42 -6.23 -2.69 1.21
C ASN A 42 -7.71 -2.42 1.50
N ASP A 43 -8.28 -1.39 0.90
CA ASP A 43 -9.69 -1.04 1.07
C ASP A 43 -10.26 -0.55 -0.27
N GLU A 44 -11.52 -0.83 -0.56
CA GLU A 44 -12.21 -0.21 -1.69
C GLU A 44 -12.36 1.30 -1.47
N ALA A 45 -12.55 1.71 -0.21
CA ALA A 45 -12.66 3.11 0.12
C ALA A 45 -11.34 3.87 -0.14
N PRO A 46 -11.41 5.15 -0.56
CA PRO A 46 -10.22 5.99 -0.65
C PRO A 46 -9.62 6.21 0.74
N VAL A 47 -8.29 6.20 0.80
CA VAL A 47 -7.56 6.49 2.04
C VAL A 47 -7.80 7.94 2.42
N LYS A 48 -8.33 8.16 3.63
CA LYS A 48 -8.44 9.51 4.19
C LYS A 48 -7.06 9.92 4.66
N ASN A 49 -6.34 10.73 3.87
CA ASN A 49 -5.06 11.29 4.28
C ASN A 49 -5.26 12.24 5.46
N LEU A 50 -5.12 11.72 6.68
CA LEU A 50 -5.28 12.53 7.88
C LEU A 50 -4.33 13.73 7.87
N THR A 51 -3.08 13.57 7.39
CA THR A 51 -2.11 14.66 7.22
C THR A 51 -2.53 15.71 6.19
N TYR A 52 -3.19 15.33 5.09
CA TYR A 52 -3.76 16.26 4.11
C TYR A 52 -4.89 17.11 4.72
N TYR A 53 -5.69 16.53 5.63
CA TYR A 53 -6.75 17.25 6.35
C TYR A 53 -6.22 18.06 7.56
N ILE A 54 -5.19 17.57 8.26
CA ILE A 54 -4.59 18.23 9.43
C ILE A 54 -3.83 19.51 9.02
N GLY A 55 -3.16 19.52 7.85
CA GLY A 55 -2.38 20.67 7.40
C GLY A 55 -3.20 21.94 7.08
N ARG A 56 -4.54 21.84 7.03
CA ARG A 56 -5.40 22.96 6.62
C ARG A 56 -6.13 23.70 7.74
N ASN A 57 -6.23 23.19 8.98
CA ASN A 57 -6.69 24.00 10.11
C ASN A 57 -6.52 23.32 11.48
N LYS A 58 -6.01 24.14 12.40
CA LYS A 58 -5.89 24.03 13.87
C LYS A 58 -6.83 23.04 14.56
N SER A 59 -6.25 22.34 15.55
CA SER A 59 -6.92 21.84 16.76
C SER A 59 -8.30 21.25 16.53
N LYS A 60 -8.36 20.02 16.06
CA LYS A 60 -9.50 19.16 16.36
C LYS A 60 -9.00 18.11 17.32
N GLU A 61 -9.67 18.03 18.46
CA GLU A 61 -9.58 16.94 19.42
C GLU A 61 -9.36 15.62 18.67
N VAL A 62 -8.51 14.76 19.22
CA VAL A 62 -8.24 13.41 18.70
C VAL A 62 -9.50 12.56 18.92
N GLY A 63 -10.60 12.94 18.27
CA GLY A 63 -11.83 12.21 18.25
C GLY A 63 -11.55 10.91 17.53
N LEU A 64 -11.77 9.81 18.23
CA LEU A 64 -11.69 8.46 17.69
C LEU A 64 -12.73 8.36 16.56
N HIS A 65 -12.36 8.74 15.33
CA HIS A 65 -13.24 8.59 14.19
C HIS A 65 -13.52 7.10 14.03
N LYS A 66 -14.75 6.68 14.34
CA LYS A 66 -15.21 5.31 14.10
C LYS A 66 -14.92 4.97 12.64
N ARG A 67 -13.96 4.09 12.41
CA ARG A 67 -13.68 3.57 11.07
C ARG A 67 -14.92 2.81 10.62
N LEU A 68 -15.39 3.13 9.42
CA LEU A 68 -16.42 2.33 8.76
C LEU A 68 -15.87 0.90 8.58
N PRO A 69 -16.76 -0.11 8.52
CA PRO A 69 -16.35 -1.46 8.16
C PRO A 69 -15.59 -1.45 6.84
N ARG A 70 -14.40 -2.05 6.85
CA ARG A 70 -13.51 -2.09 5.69
C ARG A 70 -14.00 -3.08 4.64
N LYS A 71 -13.91 -2.72 3.37
CA LYS A 71 -14.16 -3.65 2.25
C LYS A 71 -12.82 -3.99 1.62
N LEU A 72 -12.29 -5.16 1.97
CA LEU A 72 -10.93 -5.54 1.59
C LEU A 72 -10.85 -5.93 0.11
N LEU A 73 -9.88 -5.36 -0.60
CA LEU A 73 -9.59 -5.68 -2.01
C LEU A 73 -8.94 -7.06 -2.14
N ILE A 74 -8.06 -7.37 -1.19
CA ILE A 74 -7.31 -8.62 -1.10
C ILE A 74 -7.30 -9.14 0.33
N GLU A 75 -7.03 -10.43 0.46
CA GLU A 75 -6.63 -11.06 1.71
C GLU A 75 -5.11 -11.22 1.68
N LEU A 76 -4.40 -10.59 2.62
CA LEU A 76 -2.95 -10.67 2.72
C LEU A 76 -2.58 -11.89 3.56
N LEU A 77 -2.02 -12.92 2.92
CA LEU A 77 -1.68 -14.20 3.56
C LEU A 77 -0.29 -14.15 4.19
N ALA A 78 0.68 -13.56 3.49
CA ALA A 78 2.04 -13.38 3.97
C ALA A 78 2.71 -12.18 3.29
N PHE A 79 3.72 -11.60 3.95
CA PHE A 79 4.57 -10.59 3.34
C PHE A 79 6.03 -10.74 3.82
N CYS A 80 6.96 -10.29 2.98
CA CYS A 80 8.37 -10.18 3.30
C CYS A 80 8.91 -8.86 2.73
N VAL A 81 9.65 -8.11 3.54
CA VAL A 81 10.24 -6.83 3.18
C VAL A 81 11.76 -6.95 3.28
N MET A 82 12.45 -6.75 2.16
CA MET A 82 13.90 -6.76 2.06
C MET A 82 14.39 -5.38 1.60
N PRO A 83 15.67 -5.01 1.81
CA PRO A 83 16.16 -3.67 1.51
C PRO A 83 15.85 -3.14 0.10
N ASN A 84 15.90 -4.00 -0.92
CA ASN A 84 15.70 -3.63 -2.33
C ASN A 84 14.45 -4.23 -3.00
N HIS A 85 13.65 -5.03 -2.29
CA HIS A 85 12.42 -5.63 -2.84
C HIS A 85 11.47 -6.12 -1.76
N PHE A 86 10.24 -6.41 -2.14
CA PHE A 86 9.27 -7.05 -1.26
C PHE A 86 8.56 -8.20 -1.98
N HIS A 87 8.01 -9.11 -1.18
CA HIS A 87 7.15 -10.19 -1.63
C HIS A 87 5.85 -10.17 -0.85
N LEU A 88 4.73 -10.37 -1.55
CA LEU A 88 3.40 -10.50 -0.97
C LEU A 88 2.77 -11.80 -1.47
N LEU A 89 2.14 -12.54 -0.58
CA LEU A 89 1.24 -13.63 -0.93
C LEU A 89 -0.18 -13.16 -0.63
N VAL A 90 -1.00 -13.01 -1.68
CA VAL A 90 -2.33 -12.41 -1.56
C VAL A 90 -3.37 -13.30 -2.22
N ARG A 91 -4.59 -13.34 -1.67
CA ARG A 91 -5.77 -13.88 -2.34
C ARG A 91 -6.66 -12.73 -2.81
N GLN A 92 -7.11 -12.78 -4.06
CA GLN A 92 -8.02 -11.75 -4.58
C GLN A 92 -9.42 -11.91 -3.96
N LYS A 93 -9.95 -10.85 -3.31
CA LYS A 93 -11.27 -10.88 -2.65
C LYS A 93 -12.39 -10.33 -3.52
N VAL A 94 -12.08 -9.39 -4.40
CA VAL A 94 -13.03 -8.75 -5.33
C VAL A 94 -12.43 -8.72 -6.73
N ASP A 95 -13.27 -8.67 -7.76
CA ASP A 95 -12.78 -8.62 -9.14
C ASP A 95 -11.89 -7.38 -9.36
N GLY A 96 -10.71 -7.59 -9.96
CA GLY A 96 -9.69 -6.55 -10.10
C GLY A 96 -9.01 -6.08 -8.80
N GLY A 97 -9.31 -6.69 -7.66
CA GLY A 97 -8.84 -6.28 -6.34
C GLY A 97 -7.32 -6.27 -6.19
N VAL A 98 -6.61 -7.26 -6.76
CA VAL A 98 -5.14 -7.28 -6.75
C VAL A 98 -4.56 -6.10 -7.54
N THR A 99 -5.13 -5.81 -8.70
CA THR A 99 -4.69 -4.71 -9.56
C THR A 99 -4.88 -3.37 -8.86
N GLU A 100 -6.05 -3.15 -8.27
CA GLU A 100 -6.37 -1.91 -7.55
C GLU A 100 -5.51 -1.75 -6.29
N PHE A 101 -5.34 -2.82 -5.52
CA PHE A 101 -4.47 -2.83 -4.34
C PHE A 101 -3.03 -2.46 -4.71
N MET A 102 -2.46 -3.09 -5.74
CA MET A 102 -1.09 -2.82 -6.18
C MET A 102 -0.92 -1.40 -6.74
N ARG A 103 -1.95 -0.86 -7.40
CA ARG A 103 -1.98 0.53 -7.85
C ARG A 103 -1.93 1.49 -6.66
N LYS A 104 -2.80 1.30 -5.66
CA LYS A 104 -2.85 2.15 -4.45
C LYS A 104 -1.55 2.06 -3.65
N LEU A 105 -1.05 0.85 -3.39
CA LEU A 105 0.19 0.62 -2.67
C LEU A 105 1.40 1.23 -3.40
N GLY A 106 1.54 0.96 -4.70
CA GLY A 106 2.66 1.42 -5.50
C GLY A 106 2.72 2.94 -5.59
N THR A 107 1.60 3.59 -5.95
CA THR A 107 1.54 5.05 -6.03
C THR A 107 1.70 5.69 -4.65
N GLY A 108 1.02 5.17 -3.63
CA GLY A 108 1.06 5.72 -2.27
C GLY A 108 2.47 5.71 -1.67
N TYR A 109 3.14 4.56 -1.72
CA TYR A 109 4.50 4.44 -1.20
C TYR A 109 5.51 5.24 -2.02
N THR A 110 5.38 5.25 -3.35
CA THR A 110 6.27 6.05 -4.23
C THR A 110 6.15 7.54 -3.91
N ASN A 111 4.94 8.06 -3.74
CA ASN A 111 4.73 9.47 -3.39
C ASN A 111 5.33 9.82 -2.02
N TYR A 112 5.15 8.95 -1.02
CA TYR A 112 5.80 9.11 0.30
C TYR A 112 7.32 9.15 0.17
N PHE A 113 7.90 8.18 -0.55
CA PHE A 113 9.34 8.05 -0.70
C PHE A 113 9.92 9.28 -1.41
N ASN A 114 9.27 9.69 -2.50
CA ASN A 114 9.63 10.88 -3.26
C ASN A 114 9.59 12.15 -2.41
N GLN A 115 8.53 12.35 -1.62
CA GLN A 115 8.42 13.49 -0.72
C GLN A 115 9.48 13.47 0.40
N LYS A 116 9.73 12.31 1.01
CA LYS A 116 10.69 12.17 2.11
C LYS A 116 12.14 12.40 1.66
N TYR A 117 12.48 11.92 0.46
CA TYR A 117 13.85 11.96 -0.06
C TYR A 117 14.04 13.02 -1.15
N SER A 118 13.09 13.95 -1.32
CA SER A 118 13.10 15.02 -2.32
C SER A 118 13.44 14.52 -3.73
N ARG A 119 12.75 13.46 -4.16
CA ARG A 119 12.92 12.87 -5.49
C ARG A 119 11.67 13.16 -6.32
N VAL A 120 11.85 13.86 -7.44
CA VAL A 120 10.77 14.33 -8.34
C VAL A 120 9.90 15.43 -7.74
#